data_AF-A0A8I2E7E3-F1
#
_entry.id   AF-A0A8I2E7E3-F1
#
_cell.length_a   1.000
_cell.length_b   1.000
_cell.length_c   1.000
_cell.angle_alpha   90.00
_cell.angle_beta   90.00
_cell.angle_gamma   90.00
#
_symmetry.space_group_name_H-M   'P 1'
#
loop_
_entity.id
_entity.type
_entity.pdbx_description
1 polymer ?
#
loop_
_entity_poly.entity_id
_entity_poly.type
_entity_poly.pdbx_seq_one_letter_code
_entity_poly.pdbx_strand_id
1 'polypeptide(L)'
;APAARASMLAAVLPEGADTEMGWDGQGQQEVLAVQPGAVTPTTQKQARVHVDVLIRTTEEGATPARGKKKASAAKTADRWIGLDVPVVQTAGQVVVTGQPGIIGVPEHGPEAPELKTPETDSAFGQQTADTVDGFFRAYAGGDTETVTAPGATVPPLPDGMVLVGVTSWTADAGTGDDRTGTARVTWRIGQAQVEQTYRIELTRVASADAQRWQVATIHGSTA
;
A
#
# COMPACT_ATOMS: atom_id res chain seq x y z
N ALA A 1 -19.59 -25.46 2.15
CA ALA A 1 -20.03 -26.79 1.66
C ALA A 1 -19.87 -26.85 0.14
N PRO A 2 -19.58 -28.01 -0.46
CA PRO A 2 -19.24 -28.14 -1.89
C PRO A 2 -20.23 -27.46 -2.85
N ALA A 3 -21.53 -27.65 -2.66
CA ALA A 3 -22.57 -27.04 -3.49
C ALA A 3 -22.56 -25.50 -3.47
N ALA A 4 -22.28 -24.90 -2.31
CA ALA A 4 -22.19 -23.44 -2.20
C ALA A 4 -20.98 -22.90 -2.98
N ARG A 5 -19.83 -23.59 -2.93
CA ARG A 5 -18.65 -23.23 -3.72
C ARG A 5 -18.95 -23.32 -5.21
N ALA A 6 -19.52 -24.42 -5.66
CA ALA A 6 -19.88 -24.64 -7.06
C ALA A 6 -20.82 -23.54 -7.58
N SER A 7 -21.85 -23.19 -6.79
CA SER A 7 -22.78 -22.10 -7.14
C SER A 7 -22.10 -20.73 -7.24
N MET A 8 -21.12 -20.43 -6.38
CA MET A 8 -20.37 -19.17 -6.46
C MET A 8 -19.44 -19.12 -7.67
N LEU A 9 -18.80 -20.24 -8.01
CA LEU A 9 -17.94 -20.33 -9.19
C LEU A 9 -18.74 -20.21 -10.50
N ALA A 10 -19.93 -20.81 -10.56
CA ALA A 10 -20.79 -20.72 -11.74
C ALA A 10 -21.10 -19.27 -12.17
N ALA A 11 -21.10 -18.31 -11.23
CA ALA A 11 -21.37 -16.89 -11.52
C ALA A 11 -20.26 -16.20 -12.33
N VAL A 12 -19.04 -16.76 -12.36
CA VAL A 12 -17.88 -16.16 -13.05
C VAL A 12 -17.33 -17.05 -14.16
N LEU A 13 -17.98 -18.17 -14.43
CA LEU A 13 -17.60 -19.16 -15.43
C LEU A 13 -18.57 -19.16 -16.62
N PRO A 14 -18.12 -19.62 -17.80
CA PRO A 14 -19.01 -19.90 -18.90
C PRO A 14 -20.08 -20.92 -18.51
N GLU A 15 -21.24 -20.83 -19.13
CA GLU A 15 -22.29 -21.84 -18.98
C GLU A 15 -21.75 -23.23 -19.34
N GLY A 16 -22.04 -24.22 -18.49
CA GLY A 16 -21.60 -25.60 -18.67
C GLY A 16 -20.13 -25.88 -18.32
N ALA A 17 -19.39 -24.90 -17.81
CA ALA A 17 -18.03 -25.11 -17.33
C ALA A 17 -17.98 -25.99 -16.06
N ASP A 18 -16.84 -26.67 -15.87
CA ASP A 18 -16.59 -27.42 -14.64
C ASP A 18 -16.46 -26.47 -13.43
N THR A 19 -17.40 -26.58 -12.50
CA THR A 19 -17.42 -25.79 -11.25
C THR A 19 -16.60 -26.42 -10.12
N GLU A 20 -16.03 -27.61 -10.33
CA GLU A 20 -15.08 -28.22 -9.40
C GLU A 20 -13.71 -27.55 -9.53
N MET A 21 -13.30 -27.20 -10.76
CA MET A 21 -12.02 -26.54 -11.05
C MET A 21 -10.83 -27.29 -10.45
N GLY A 22 -10.86 -28.62 -10.57
CA GLY A 22 -9.83 -29.53 -10.07
C GLY A 22 -9.80 -29.73 -8.55
N TRP A 23 -10.83 -29.32 -7.83
CA TRP A 23 -10.96 -29.62 -6.39
C TRP A 23 -11.52 -31.02 -6.17
N ASP A 24 -10.88 -31.83 -5.33
CA ASP A 24 -11.28 -33.20 -4.99
C ASP A 24 -12.42 -33.30 -3.96
N GLY A 25 -12.98 -32.14 -3.55
CA GLY A 25 -14.03 -32.06 -2.55
C GLY A 25 -13.56 -32.17 -1.10
N GLN A 26 -12.24 -32.30 -0.86
CA GLN A 26 -11.67 -32.47 0.47
C GLN A 26 -10.93 -31.21 0.96
N GLY A 27 -10.75 -31.12 2.27
CA GLY A 27 -10.03 -30.02 2.92
C GLY A 27 -10.81 -28.71 3.01
N GLN A 28 -10.25 -27.77 3.77
CA GLN A 28 -10.78 -26.43 3.95
C GLN A 28 -9.64 -25.40 3.88
N GLN A 29 -9.90 -24.33 3.14
CA GLN A 29 -9.02 -23.19 3.01
C GLN A 29 -9.79 -21.92 3.35
N GLU A 30 -9.22 -21.12 4.25
CA GLU A 30 -9.68 -19.80 4.64
C GLU A 30 -8.89 -18.76 3.81
N VAL A 31 -9.59 -17.82 3.17
CA VAL A 31 -8.98 -16.69 2.46
C VAL A 31 -9.03 -15.47 3.37
N LEU A 32 -7.87 -14.93 3.72
CA LEU A 32 -7.72 -13.83 4.66
C LEU A 32 -7.57 -12.48 3.94
N ALA A 33 -6.93 -12.47 2.77
CA ALA A 33 -6.76 -11.30 1.93
C ALA A 33 -6.60 -11.70 0.45
N VAL A 34 -6.98 -10.79 -0.45
CA VAL A 34 -6.81 -10.94 -1.90
C VAL A 34 -6.20 -9.64 -2.42
N GLN A 35 -5.12 -9.74 -3.19
CA GLN A 35 -4.45 -8.62 -3.85
C GLN A 35 -4.46 -8.85 -5.36
N PRO A 36 -5.24 -8.07 -6.14
CA PRO A 36 -5.18 -8.15 -7.59
C PRO A 36 -3.85 -7.59 -8.08
N GLY A 37 -3.19 -8.34 -8.95
CA GLY A 37 -1.94 -7.98 -9.59
C GLY A 37 -2.13 -7.54 -11.04
N ALA A 38 -1.09 -7.76 -11.85
CA ALA A 38 -1.08 -7.36 -13.25
C ALA A 38 -2.13 -8.10 -14.08
N VAL A 39 -2.70 -7.39 -15.07
CA VAL A 39 -3.49 -7.97 -16.15
C VAL A 39 -2.63 -7.99 -17.40
N THR A 40 -2.32 -9.19 -17.90
CA THR A 40 -1.47 -9.39 -19.07
C THR A 40 -2.34 -9.85 -20.24
N PRO A 41 -2.59 -8.99 -21.25
CA PRO A 41 -3.28 -9.41 -22.47
C PRO A 41 -2.51 -10.55 -23.15
N THR A 42 -3.24 -11.53 -23.66
CA THR A 42 -2.69 -12.62 -24.45
C THR A 42 -3.31 -12.60 -25.86
N THR A 43 -3.20 -13.69 -26.60
CA THR A 43 -3.79 -13.78 -27.94
C THR A 43 -5.32 -13.85 -27.85
N GLN A 44 -6.01 -13.52 -28.96
CA GLN A 44 -7.46 -13.77 -29.11
C GLN A 44 -8.37 -13.09 -28.07
N LYS A 45 -8.05 -11.84 -27.67
CA LYS A 45 -8.82 -11.05 -26.68
C LYS A 45 -8.87 -11.66 -25.27
N GLN A 46 -8.02 -12.64 -25.00
CA GLN A 46 -7.86 -13.18 -23.66
C GLN A 46 -6.87 -12.34 -22.86
N ALA A 47 -6.91 -12.49 -21.55
CA ALA A 47 -5.91 -11.95 -20.65
C ALA A 47 -5.62 -12.96 -19.53
N ARG A 48 -4.50 -12.77 -18.85
CA ARG A 48 -4.14 -13.45 -17.61
C ARG A 48 -4.16 -12.42 -16.49
N VAL A 49 -4.85 -12.73 -15.40
CA VAL A 49 -4.88 -11.89 -14.19
C VAL A 49 -4.05 -12.58 -13.12
N HIS A 50 -2.98 -11.92 -12.69
CA HIS A 50 -2.25 -12.35 -11.51
C HIS A 50 -3.03 -11.95 -10.26
N VAL A 51 -3.19 -12.87 -9.30
CA VAL A 51 -3.88 -12.60 -8.04
C VAL A 51 -3.12 -13.25 -6.90
N ASP A 52 -2.67 -12.46 -5.94
CA ASP A 52 -2.07 -12.96 -4.71
C ASP A 52 -3.18 -13.17 -3.67
N VAL A 53 -3.15 -14.33 -3.00
CA VAL A 53 -4.16 -14.72 -2.00
C VAL A 53 -3.46 -15.16 -0.73
N LEU A 54 -3.78 -14.51 0.40
CA LEU A 54 -3.34 -14.92 1.72
C LEU A 54 -4.27 -16.01 2.23
N ILE A 55 -3.75 -17.22 2.38
CA ILE A 55 -4.54 -18.39 2.74
C ILE A 55 -4.09 -18.97 4.08
N ARG A 56 -5.05 -19.59 4.76
CA ARG A 56 -4.82 -20.46 5.90
C ARG A 56 -5.53 -21.78 5.66
N THR A 57 -4.80 -22.89 5.74
CA THR A 57 -5.37 -24.23 5.57
C THR A 57 -5.55 -24.91 6.93
N THR A 58 -6.41 -25.92 6.96
CA THR A 58 -6.52 -26.82 8.10
C THR A 58 -5.85 -28.14 7.74
N GLU A 59 -4.81 -28.51 8.48
CA GLU A 59 -4.19 -29.82 8.37
C GLU A 59 -4.94 -30.80 9.28
N GLU A 60 -5.32 -31.94 8.72
CA GLU A 60 -5.89 -33.01 9.51
C GLU A 60 -4.80 -33.60 10.41
N GLY A 61 -5.10 -33.74 11.71
CA GLY A 61 -4.13 -34.29 12.65
C GLY A 61 -3.74 -35.71 12.25
N ALA A 62 -2.44 -36.01 12.34
CA ALA A 62 -1.86 -37.29 11.91
C ALA A 62 -2.70 -38.50 12.35
N THR A 63 -2.83 -39.48 11.45
CA THR A 63 -3.54 -40.74 11.73
C THR A 63 -2.93 -41.37 12.99
N PRO A 64 -3.71 -41.58 14.06
CA PRO A 64 -3.14 -42.06 15.30
C PRO A 64 -2.61 -43.49 15.11
N ALA A 65 -1.41 -43.77 15.63
CA ALA A 65 -0.98 -45.14 15.86
C ALA A 65 -2.02 -45.89 16.71
N ARG A 66 -2.23 -47.18 16.43
CA ARG A 66 -3.27 -48.01 17.06
C ARG A 66 -3.27 -47.84 18.58
N GLY A 67 -4.36 -47.29 19.12
CA GLY A 67 -4.54 -47.02 20.57
C GLY A 67 -4.34 -45.57 21.03
N LYS A 68 -4.00 -44.61 20.15
CA LYS A 68 -3.94 -43.17 20.49
C LYS A 68 -5.16 -42.40 19.98
N LYS A 69 -5.52 -41.32 20.68
CA LYS A 69 -6.58 -40.39 20.24
C LYS A 69 -6.12 -39.65 18.98
N LYS A 70 -7.03 -39.47 18.01
CA LYS A 70 -6.79 -38.67 16.80
C LYS A 70 -6.34 -37.27 17.21
N ALA A 71 -5.21 -36.79 16.68
CA ALA A 71 -4.80 -35.42 16.90
C ALA A 71 -5.87 -34.48 16.32
N SER A 72 -6.20 -33.41 17.05
CA SER A 72 -7.12 -32.40 16.54
C SER A 72 -6.53 -31.75 15.30
N ALA A 73 -7.38 -31.47 14.31
CA ALA A 73 -6.97 -30.70 13.14
C ALA A 73 -6.39 -29.36 13.57
N ALA A 74 -5.25 -28.98 13.00
CA ALA A 74 -4.52 -27.77 13.34
C ALA A 74 -4.58 -26.79 12.17
N LYS A 75 -4.78 -25.50 12.47
CA LYS A 75 -4.65 -24.45 11.46
C LYS A 75 -3.16 -24.27 11.13
N THR A 76 -2.83 -24.14 9.85
CA THR A 76 -1.47 -23.82 9.40
C THR A 76 -1.13 -22.36 9.65
N ALA A 77 0.15 -22.01 9.52
CA ALA A 77 0.54 -20.61 9.37
C ALA A 77 -0.08 -20.00 8.10
N ASP A 78 -0.22 -18.68 8.12
CA ASP A 78 -0.70 -17.90 6.98
C ASP A 78 0.36 -17.89 5.90
N ARG A 79 -0.04 -18.07 4.63
CA ARG A 79 0.88 -18.03 3.49
C ARG A 79 0.25 -17.37 2.28
N TRP A 80 1.04 -16.61 1.55
CA TRP A 80 0.66 -16.08 0.24
C TRP A 80 0.82 -17.17 -0.83
N ILE A 81 -0.16 -17.24 -1.74
CA ILE A 81 -0.07 -18.00 -2.98
C ILE A 81 -0.44 -17.09 -4.16
N GLY A 82 0.24 -17.26 -5.29
CA GLY A 82 -0.10 -16.57 -6.53
C GLY A 82 -1.04 -17.42 -7.37
N LEU A 83 -2.03 -16.79 -7.98
CA LEU A 83 -2.92 -17.40 -8.96
C LEU A 83 -2.76 -16.69 -10.30
N ASP A 84 -2.64 -17.48 -11.36
CA ASP A 84 -2.67 -17.00 -12.74
C ASP A 84 -4.02 -17.37 -13.37
N VAL A 85 -4.92 -16.40 -13.46
CA VAL A 85 -6.33 -16.60 -13.81
C VAL A 85 -6.56 -16.25 -15.29
N PRO A 86 -6.87 -17.22 -16.16
CA PRO A 86 -7.25 -16.93 -17.55
C PRO A 86 -8.65 -16.30 -17.60
N VAL A 87 -8.76 -15.17 -18.30
CA VAL A 87 -10.02 -14.45 -18.45
C VAL A 87 -10.25 -13.95 -19.88
N VAL A 88 -11.51 -13.66 -20.18
CA VAL A 88 -11.93 -12.86 -21.34
C VAL A 88 -12.92 -11.80 -20.87
N GLN A 89 -12.91 -10.62 -21.49
CA GLN A 89 -13.98 -9.66 -21.34
C GLN A 89 -14.98 -9.82 -22.48
N THR A 90 -16.24 -10.09 -22.16
CA THR A 90 -17.33 -10.25 -23.13
C THR A 90 -18.62 -9.68 -22.58
N ALA A 91 -19.40 -8.98 -23.42
CA ALA A 91 -20.66 -8.34 -23.03
C ALA A 91 -20.56 -7.47 -21.75
N GLY A 92 -19.42 -6.81 -21.53
CA GLY A 92 -19.18 -5.97 -20.34
C GLY A 92 -18.83 -6.74 -19.07
N GLN A 93 -18.71 -8.07 -19.11
CA GLN A 93 -18.37 -8.94 -17.99
C GLN A 93 -16.99 -9.59 -18.19
N VAL A 94 -16.29 -9.85 -17.10
CA VAL A 94 -15.08 -10.66 -17.09
C VAL A 94 -15.47 -12.09 -16.75
N VAL A 95 -15.10 -13.03 -17.62
CA VAL A 95 -15.40 -14.46 -17.47
C VAL A 95 -14.09 -15.22 -17.36
N VAL A 96 -13.99 -16.11 -16.38
CA VAL A 96 -12.83 -17.00 -16.21
C VAL A 96 -12.91 -18.12 -17.23
N THR A 97 -11.93 -18.22 -18.13
CA THR A 97 -11.99 -19.10 -19.30
C THR A 97 -11.34 -20.46 -19.11
N GLY A 98 -10.78 -20.72 -17.93
CA GLY A 98 -10.16 -22.00 -17.59
C GLY A 98 -9.71 -22.06 -16.13
N GLN A 99 -9.17 -23.22 -15.73
CA GLN A 99 -8.67 -23.41 -14.39
C GLN A 99 -7.47 -22.48 -14.11
N PRO A 100 -7.48 -21.71 -13.01
CA PRO A 100 -6.32 -20.94 -12.58
C PRO A 100 -5.11 -21.83 -12.28
N GLY A 101 -3.91 -21.37 -12.63
CA GLY A 101 -2.66 -22.00 -12.22
C GLY A 101 -2.16 -21.42 -10.89
N ILE A 102 -1.60 -22.27 -10.02
CA ILE A 102 -0.82 -21.77 -8.87
C ILE A 102 0.56 -21.37 -9.37
N ILE A 103 0.97 -20.15 -9.05
CA ILE A 103 2.27 -19.58 -9.39
C ILE A 103 2.94 -18.99 -8.15
N GLY A 104 4.25 -18.73 -8.23
CA GLY A 104 4.99 -18.11 -7.15
C GLY A 104 4.58 -16.65 -6.92
N VAL A 105 4.66 -16.21 -5.66
CA VAL A 105 4.53 -14.80 -5.28
C VAL A 105 5.96 -14.22 -5.18
N PRO A 106 6.27 -13.11 -5.86
CA PRO A 106 7.58 -12.48 -5.72
C PRO A 106 7.85 -12.12 -4.24
N GLU A 107 8.99 -12.55 -3.71
CA GLU A 107 9.38 -12.23 -2.32
C GLU A 107 9.74 -10.74 -2.14
N HIS A 108 10.13 -10.10 -3.24
CA HIS A 108 10.49 -8.68 -3.29
C HIS A 108 9.91 -8.04 -4.55
N GLY A 109 9.64 -6.74 -4.47
CA GLY A 109 9.28 -5.94 -5.65
C GLY A 109 10.42 -5.87 -6.66
N PRO A 110 10.14 -5.48 -7.91
CA PRO A 110 11.20 -5.22 -8.88
C PRO A 110 12.10 -4.08 -8.39
N GLU A 111 13.32 -4.04 -8.92
CA GLU A 111 14.24 -2.93 -8.68
C GLU A 111 13.57 -1.61 -9.10
N ALA A 112 13.53 -0.65 -8.18
CA ALA A 112 13.03 0.68 -8.48
C ALA A 112 14.04 1.42 -9.37
N PRO A 113 13.59 2.29 -10.30
CA PRO A 113 14.51 3.12 -11.06
C PRO A 113 15.36 3.97 -10.13
N GLU A 114 16.64 4.16 -10.48
CA GLU A 114 17.51 5.06 -9.73
C GLU A 114 16.99 6.50 -9.84
N LEU A 115 16.64 7.09 -8.69
CA LEU A 115 16.20 8.48 -8.60
C LEU A 115 17.41 9.35 -8.24
N LYS A 116 17.60 10.43 -8.99
CA LYS A 116 18.70 11.36 -8.73
C LYS A 116 18.40 12.15 -7.46
N THR A 117 19.26 12.03 -6.46
CA THR A 117 19.22 12.89 -5.28
C THR A 117 19.59 14.33 -5.68
N PRO A 118 18.73 15.32 -5.38
CA PRO A 118 19.06 16.72 -5.59
C PRO A 118 20.27 17.14 -4.75
N GLU A 119 21.08 18.06 -5.28
CA GLU A 119 22.10 18.73 -4.47
C GLU A 119 21.44 19.48 -3.29
N THR A 120 22.15 19.65 -2.17
CA THR A 120 21.57 20.22 -0.94
C THR A 120 22.00 21.67 -0.73
N ASP A 121 21.06 22.54 -0.35
CA ASP A 121 21.32 23.90 0.13
C ASP A 121 21.21 23.95 1.65
N SER A 122 22.36 23.82 2.32
CA SER A 122 22.42 23.78 3.79
C SER A 122 22.07 25.12 4.44
N ALA A 123 22.41 26.24 3.80
CA ALA A 123 22.12 27.57 4.33
C ALA A 123 20.61 27.85 4.32
N PHE A 124 19.94 27.54 3.20
CA PHE A 124 18.49 27.65 3.10
C PHE A 124 17.77 26.65 4.01
N GLY A 125 18.29 25.43 4.13
CA GLY A 125 17.78 24.43 5.08
C GLY A 125 17.81 24.96 6.52
N GLN A 126 18.94 25.49 6.97
CA GLN A 126 19.06 26.08 8.32
C GLN A 126 18.11 27.28 8.51
N GLN A 127 17.99 28.14 7.50
CA GLN A 127 17.09 29.30 7.55
C GLN A 127 15.61 28.90 7.73
N THR A 128 15.20 27.77 7.18
CA THR A 128 13.79 27.34 7.11
C THR A 128 13.42 26.22 8.08
N ALA A 129 14.37 25.72 8.87
CA ALA A 129 14.13 24.64 9.83
C ALA A 129 12.99 24.94 10.80
N ASP A 130 12.98 26.12 11.44
CA ASP A 130 11.92 26.53 12.37
C ASP A 130 10.54 26.66 11.69
N THR A 131 10.51 27.02 10.41
CA THR A 131 9.27 27.08 9.62
C THR A 131 8.69 25.69 9.44
N VAL A 132 9.53 24.70 9.10
CA VAL A 132 9.13 23.30 8.92
C VAL A 132 8.70 22.68 10.25
N ASP A 133 9.45 22.93 11.33
CA ASP A 133 9.09 22.50 12.69
C ASP A 133 7.73 23.06 13.13
N GLY A 134 7.52 24.36 12.93
CA GLY A 134 6.26 25.03 13.25
C GLY A 134 5.10 24.45 12.45
N PHE A 135 5.30 24.21 11.16
CA PHE A 135 4.30 23.56 10.32
C PHE A 135 3.91 22.18 10.85
N PHE A 136 4.88 21.30 11.17
CA PHE A 136 4.55 19.94 11.63
C PHE A 136 3.85 19.93 13.00
N ARG A 137 4.15 20.88 13.90
CA ARG A 137 3.42 21.05 15.16
C ARG A 137 1.96 21.41 14.93
N ALA A 138 1.70 22.34 14.00
CA ALA A 138 0.35 22.75 13.66
C ALA A 138 -0.40 21.66 12.87
N TYR A 139 0.29 20.95 11.98
CA TYR A 139 -0.24 19.82 11.24
C TYR A 139 -0.68 18.67 12.16
N ALA A 140 0.10 18.39 13.21
CA ALA A 140 -0.26 17.43 14.25
C ALA A 140 -1.46 17.87 15.09
N GLY A 141 -1.66 19.19 15.24
CA GLY A 141 -2.79 19.79 15.94
C GLY A 141 -4.05 19.93 15.08
N GLY A 142 -3.99 19.61 13.79
CA GLY A 142 -5.10 19.77 12.84
C GLY A 142 -5.32 21.21 12.35
N ASP A 143 -4.40 22.14 12.63
CA ASP A 143 -4.46 23.54 12.21
C ASP A 143 -3.45 23.80 11.09
N THR A 144 -3.78 23.40 9.86
CA THR A 144 -2.91 23.64 8.70
C THR A 144 -3.12 25.01 8.07
N GLU A 145 -4.33 25.57 8.16
CA GLU A 145 -4.71 26.83 7.50
C GLU A 145 -3.85 28.03 7.94
N THR A 146 -3.40 28.05 9.20
CA THR A 146 -2.59 29.15 9.74
C THR A 146 -1.12 29.08 9.36
N VAL A 147 -0.63 27.91 8.98
CA VAL A 147 0.80 27.65 8.69
C VAL A 147 1.09 27.40 7.21
N THR A 148 0.07 27.17 6.39
CA THR A 148 0.21 27.01 4.95
C THR A 148 0.26 28.34 4.19
N ALA A 149 0.84 28.33 3.00
CA ALA A 149 0.84 29.48 2.09
C ALA A 149 -0.60 29.84 1.65
N PRO A 150 -0.89 31.11 1.31
CA PRO A 150 -2.20 31.49 0.78
C PRO A 150 -2.60 30.67 -0.45
N GLY A 151 -3.80 30.09 -0.42
CA GLY A 151 -4.32 29.24 -1.51
C GLY A 151 -3.85 27.78 -1.48
N ALA A 152 -2.92 27.41 -0.59
CA ALA A 152 -2.55 26.02 -0.37
C ALA A 152 -3.66 25.27 0.37
N THR A 153 -3.85 23.99 0.04
CA THR A 153 -4.78 23.10 0.72
C THR A 153 -4.02 21.87 1.19
N VAL A 154 -3.83 21.76 2.51
CA VAL A 154 -3.23 20.59 3.16
C VAL A 154 -4.27 19.96 4.09
N PRO A 155 -4.85 18.81 3.71
CA PRO A 155 -5.80 18.11 4.56
C PRO A 155 -5.17 17.76 5.91
N PRO A 156 -5.87 17.92 7.04
CA PRO A 156 -5.31 17.62 8.36
C PRO A 156 -5.04 16.11 8.53
N LEU A 157 -4.16 15.78 9.48
CA LEU A 157 -3.94 14.39 9.87
C LEU A 157 -5.18 13.81 10.57
N PRO A 158 -5.39 12.47 10.49
CA PRO A 158 -6.40 11.81 11.29
C PRO A 158 -6.07 11.87 12.79
N ASP A 159 -7.11 11.76 13.62
CA ASP A 159 -6.96 11.71 15.07
C ASP A 159 -6.00 10.59 15.51
N GLY A 160 -5.26 10.85 16.60
CA GLY A 160 -4.33 9.89 17.20
C GLY A 160 -2.91 9.89 16.63
N MET A 161 -2.63 10.75 15.64
CA MET A 161 -1.28 11.06 15.16
C MET A 161 -0.61 12.08 16.08
N VAL A 162 0.43 11.70 16.82
CA VAL A 162 1.14 12.63 17.71
C VAL A 162 2.55 12.89 17.21
N LEU A 163 2.91 14.16 17.03
CA LEU A 163 4.26 14.54 16.66
C LEU A 163 5.24 14.19 17.79
N VAL A 164 6.26 13.41 17.48
CA VAL A 164 7.43 13.22 18.35
C VAL A 164 8.47 14.29 18.03
N GLY A 165 8.71 14.54 16.74
CA GLY A 165 9.56 15.64 16.28
C GLY A 165 9.96 15.51 14.82
N VAL A 166 10.46 16.60 14.25
CA VAL A 166 11.18 16.60 12.97
C VAL A 166 12.63 16.22 13.28
N THR A 167 13.10 15.10 12.76
CA THR A 167 14.44 14.56 13.03
C THR A 167 15.48 15.07 12.04
N SER A 168 15.06 15.45 10.82
CA SER A 168 15.92 16.15 9.87
C SER A 168 15.11 17.01 8.91
N TRP A 169 15.70 18.11 8.47
CA TRP A 169 15.25 18.91 7.33
C TRP A 169 16.45 19.19 6.43
N THR A 170 16.29 19.01 5.12
CA THR A 170 17.31 19.33 4.12
C THR A 170 16.62 19.94 2.92
N ALA A 171 17.00 21.17 2.57
CA ALA A 171 16.48 21.80 1.37
C ALA A 171 17.33 21.46 0.14
N ASP A 172 16.66 21.34 -1.00
CA ASP A 172 17.30 21.12 -2.28
C ASP A 172 17.93 22.42 -2.77
N ALA A 173 19.04 22.30 -3.49
CA ALA A 173 19.65 23.41 -4.21
C ALA A 173 18.66 24.01 -5.20
N GLY A 174 18.55 25.34 -5.17
CA GLY A 174 17.59 26.06 -5.99
C GLY A 174 17.61 27.55 -5.69
N THR A 175 16.81 28.30 -6.44
CA THR A 175 16.63 29.74 -6.24
C THR A 175 15.16 30.09 -6.51
N GLY A 176 14.77 31.32 -6.20
CA GLY A 176 13.41 31.80 -6.41
C GLY A 176 12.55 31.79 -5.14
N ASP A 177 11.25 31.94 -5.35
CA ASP A 177 10.25 32.08 -4.30
C ASP A 177 9.54 30.76 -3.97
N ASP A 178 9.78 29.70 -4.75
CA ASP A 178 9.35 28.34 -4.44
C ASP A 178 10.59 27.46 -4.31
N ARG A 179 10.71 26.78 -3.18
CA ARG A 179 11.84 25.93 -2.84
C ARG A 179 11.33 24.65 -2.22
N THR A 180 12.07 23.58 -2.40
CA THR A 180 11.63 22.27 -1.94
C THR A 180 12.71 21.65 -1.05
N GLY A 181 12.30 20.82 -0.09
CA GLY A 181 13.21 20.04 0.73
C GLY A 181 12.61 18.71 1.20
N THR A 182 13.41 17.94 1.91
CA THR A 182 13.03 16.67 2.50
C THR A 182 13.05 16.79 4.01
N ALA A 183 11.92 16.49 4.63
CA ALA A 183 11.77 16.42 6.08
C ALA A 183 11.63 14.96 6.51
N ARG A 184 12.32 14.57 7.58
CA ARG A 184 12.12 13.30 8.27
C ARG A 184 11.46 13.61 9.59
N VAL A 185 10.35 12.93 9.87
CA VAL A 185 9.47 13.23 11.00
C VAL A 185 9.09 11.95 11.69
N THR A 186 9.22 11.94 13.02
CA THR A 186 8.77 10.83 13.84
C THR A 186 7.39 11.14 14.39
N TRP A 187 6.48 10.22 14.16
CA TRP A 187 5.13 10.21 14.69
C TRP A 187 4.99 9.12 15.74
N ARG A 188 4.10 9.32 16.71
CA ARG A 188 3.61 8.26 17.58
C ARG A 188 2.18 7.92 17.17
N ILE A 189 1.94 6.64 16.89
CA ILE A 189 0.65 6.08 16.50
C ILE A 189 0.32 4.97 17.51
N GLY A 190 -0.67 5.22 18.37
CA GLY A 190 -0.89 4.39 19.56
C GLY A 190 0.37 4.37 20.45
N GLN A 191 0.97 3.19 20.60
CA GLN A 191 2.23 2.97 21.34
C GLN A 191 3.47 2.87 20.44
N ALA A 192 3.29 2.84 19.11
CA ALA A 192 4.40 2.73 18.17
C ALA A 192 4.95 4.11 17.81
N GLN A 193 6.27 4.21 17.65
CA GLN A 193 6.91 5.34 16.97
C GLN A 193 7.23 4.93 15.53
N VAL A 194 6.90 5.81 14.59
CA VAL A 194 7.07 5.59 13.16
C VAL A 194 7.77 6.81 12.56
N GLU A 195 8.90 6.59 11.91
CA GLU A 195 9.56 7.61 11.11
C GLU A 195 8.92 7.66 9.71
N GLN A 196 8.66 8.87 9.22
CA GLN A 196 8.10 9.16 7.92
C GLN A 196 8.95 10.22 7.23
N THR A 197 9.11 10.09 5.92
CA THR A 197 9.87 11.05 5.10
C THR A 197 8.91 11.79 4.19
N TYR A 198 8.98 13.11 4.21
CA TYR A 198 8.11 14.01 3.46
C TYR A 198 8.91 14.87 2.50
N ARG A 199 8.33 15.10 1.32
CA ARG A 199 8.72 16.17 0.42
C ARG A 199 7.89 17.41 0.76
N ILE A 200 8.54 18.53 1.02
CA ILE A 200 7.90 19.79 1.40
C ILE A 200 8.26 20.85 0.37
N GLU A 201 7.25 21.59 -0.08
CA GLU A 201 7.43 22.83 -0.84
C GLU A 201 7.18 24.01 0.07
N LEU A 202 8.12 24.94 0.08
CA LEU A 202 8.07 26.22 0.75
C LEU A 202 7.90 27.32 -0.29
N THR A 203 6.90 28.15 -0.10
CA THR A 203 6.68 29.37 -0.91
C THR A 203 6.98 30.60 -0.07
N ARG A 204 7.66 31.57 -0.67
CA ARG A 204 7.95 32.86 -0.06
C ARG A 204 6.69 33.73 -0.15
N VAL A 205 6.14 34.06 1.01
CA VAL A 205 5.00 34.94 1.14
C VAL A 205 5.52 36.32 1.57
N ALA A 206 5.42 37.29 0.67
CA ALA A 206 5.82 38.67 0.90
C ALA A 206 4.60 39.56 1.18
N SER A 207 4.74 40.45 2.15
CA SER A 207 3.84 41.56 2.45
C SER A 207 4.64 42.87 2.47
N ALA A 208 3.96 44.01 2.59
CA ALA A 208 4.61 45.32 2.60
C ALA A 208 5.68 45.45 3.73
N ASP A 209 5.51 44.74 4.84
CA ASP A 209 6.32 44.91 6.05
C ASP A 209 7.14 43.67 6.44
N ALA A 210 6.91 42.51 5.80
CA ALA A 210 7.59 41.26 6.13
C ALA A 210 7.59 40.25 4.98
N GLN A 211 8.62 39.40 4.95
CA GLN A 211 8.70 38.22 4.10
C GLN A 211 8.89 36.99 4.98
N ARG A 212 8.12 35.93 4.73
CA ARG A 212 8.24 34.64 5.43
C ARG A 212 8.06 33.48 4.48
N TRP A 213 8.65 32.34 4.82
CA TRP A 213 8.40 31.09 4.12
C TRP A 213 7.20 30.39 4.76
N GLN A 214 6.37 29.76 3.93
CA GLN A 214 5.25 28.95 4.39
C GLN A 214 5.15 27.68 3.54
N VAL A 215 4.60 26.61 4.12
CA VAL A 215 4.43 25.34 3.40
C VAL A 215 3.30 25.49 2.38
N ALA A 216 3.60 25.23 1.11
CA ALA A 216 2.62 25.19 0.03
C ALA A 216 2.09 23.77 -0.19
N THR A 217 2.96 22.77 -0.19
CA THR A 217 2.58 21.36 -0.40
C THR A 217 3.39 20.42 0.49
N ILE A 218 2.78 19.26 0.81
CA ILE A 218 3.41 18.15 1.54
C ILE A 218 3.00 16.83 0.91
N HIS A 219 3.99 15.98 0.62
CA HIS A 219 3.79 14.66 0.05
C HIS A 219 4.71 13.64 0.73
N GLY A 220 4.34 12.36 0.69
CA GLY A 220 5.31 11.30 1.01
C GLY A 220 6.48 11.35 0.02
N SER A 221 7.71 11.21 0.52
CA SER A 221 8.89 11.23 -0.35
C SER A 221 8.95 9.94 -1.19
N THR A 222 9.38 10.06 -2.45
CA THR A 222 9.49 8.95 -3.42
C THR A 222 10.87 8.28 -3.45
N ALA A 223 11.77 8.67 -2.52
CA ALA A 223 13.23 8.59 -2.68
C ALA A 223 13.76 9.51 -3.80
#